data_AF-A0A074W4M8-F1
#
_entry.id   AF-A0A074W4M8-F1
#
_cell.length_a   1.000
_cell.length_b   1.000
_cell.length_c   1.000
_cell.angle_alpha   90.00
_cell.angle_beta   90.00
_cell.angle_gamma   90.00
#
_symmetry.space_group_name_H-M   'P 1'
#
loop_
_entity.id
_entity.type
_entity.pdbx_description
1 polymer ?
#
loop_
_entity_poly.entity_id
_entity_poly.type
_entity_poly.pdbx_seq_one_letter_code
_entity_poly.pdbx_strand_id
1 'polypeptide(L)' 'DDSALITMFRRSLKENVKDELIRAGIKIKSLNNLIRTSIEIDNNLYKYAIERRHNVAP' A
#
# COMPACT_ATOMS: atom_id res chain seq x y z
N ASP A 1 -19.20 7.76 11.20
CA ASP A 1 -17.83 7.56 11.70
C ASP A 1 -17.15 6.58 10.77
N ASP A 2 -16.10 7.01 10.09
CA ASP A 2 -15.44 6.21 9.04
C ASP A 2 -14.47 5.17 9.65
N SER A 3 -14.35 5.13 10.97
CA SER A 3 -13.47 4.24 11.72
C SER A 3 -13.68 2.76 11.38
N ALA A 4 -14.93 2.32 11.23
CA ALA A 4 -15.28 0.95 10.84
C ALA A 4 -14.82 0.64 9.41
N LEU A 5 -15.09 1.54 8.45
CA LEU A 5 -14.68 1.38 7.05
C LEU A 5 -13.16 1.37 6.90
N ILE A 6 -12.46 2.27 7.59
CA ILE A 6 -10.99 2.31 7.64
C ILE A 6 -10.44 0.98 8.17
N THR A 7 -11.04 0.44 9.23
CA THR A 7 -10.62 -0.84 9.81
C THR A 7 -10.85 -2.00 8.84
N MET A 8 -12.02 -2.08 8.22
CA MET A 8 -12.33 -3.12 7.23
C MET A 8 -11.39 -3.04 6.03
N PHE A 9 -11.17 -1.85 5.49
CA PHE A 9 -10.28 -1.65 4.35
C PHE A 9 -8.83 -2.00 4.70
N ARG A 10 -8.31 -1.59 5.87
CA ARG A 10 -6.98 -1.99 6.34
C ARG A 10 -6.81 -3.51 6.37
N ARG A 11 -7.84 -4.24 6.83
CA ARG A 11 -7.79 -5.71 6.90
C ARG A 11 -7.74 -6.35 5.51
N SER A 12 -8.44 -5.79 4.52
CA SER A 12 -8.48 -6.31 3.15
C SER A 12 -7.23 -5.99 2.31
N LEU A 13 -6.32 -5.13 2.78
CA LEU A 13 -5.07 -4.85 2.07
C LEU A 13 -4.18 -6.09 1.99
N LYS A 14 -3.42 -6.19 0.89
CA LYS A 14 -2.36 -7.19 0.75
C LYS A 14 -1.30 -6.97 1.84
N GLU A 15 -0.68 -8.04 2.34
CA GLU A 15 0.30 -7.97 3.43
C GLU A 15 1.50 -7.07 3.10
N ASN A 16 2.05 -7.16 1.88
CA ASN A 16 3.14 -6.29 1.44
C ASN A 16 2.77 -4.80 1.42
N VAL A 17 1.51 -4.46 1.13
CA VAL A 17 1.01 -3.08 1.18
C VAL A 17 0.84 -2.62 2.63
N LYS A 18 0.39 -3.50 3.54
CA LYS A 18 0.31 -3.22 4.98
C LYS A 18 1.69 -2.94 5.58
N ASP A 19 2.67 -3.78 5.26
CA ASP A 19 4.04 -3.64 5.74
C ASP A 19 4.64 -2.31 5.29
N GLU A 20 4.46 -1.94 4.03
CA GLU A 20 4.98 -0.69 3.50
C GLU A 20 4.21 0.53 4.04
N LEU A 21 2.90 0.42 4.29
CA LEU A 21 2.13 1.45 5.00
C LEU A 21 2.67 1.70 6.41
N ILE A 22 3.02 0.64 7.14
CA ILE A 22 3.62 0.73 8.49
C ILE A 22 5.02 1.35 8.38
N ARG A 23 5.85 0.84 7.46
CA ARG A 23 7.22 1.32 7.23
C ARG A 23 7.28 2.80 6.85
N ALA A 24 6.35 3.25 6.01
CA ALA A 24 6.27 4.64 5.58
C ALA A 24 5.74 5.59 6.69
N GLY A 25 5.22 5.06 7.80
CA GLY A 25 4.75 5.87 8.94
C GLY A 25 3.58 6.79 8.59
N ILE A 26 2.79 6.47 7.56
CA ILE A 26 1.80 7.39 7.01
C ILE A 26 0.60 7.54 7.95
N LYS A 27 0.33 8.78 8.38
CA LYS A 27 -0.83 9.09 9.21
C LYS A 27 -2.11 9.08 8.37
N ILE A 28 -2.88 8.00 8.50
CA ILE A 28 -4.21 7.87 7.89
C ILE A 28 -5.22 8.75 8.65
N LYS A 29 -5.70 9.80 7.98
CA LYS A 29 -6.65 10.78 8.52
C LYS A 29 -8.10 10.57 8.06
N SER A 30 -8.29 9.80 6.99
CA SER A 30 -9.60 9.50 6.39
C SER A 30 -9.52 8.24 5.54
N LEU A 31 -10.68 7.67 5.20
CA LEU A 31 -10.77 6.53 4.28
C LEU A 31 -10.18 6.85 2.90
N ASN A 32 -10.47 8.03 2.34
CA ASN A 32 -9.92 8.45 1.05
C ASN A 32 -8.39 8.52 1.06
N ASN A 33 -7.80 9.00 2.17
CA ASN A 33 -6.34 9.02 2.30
C ASN A 33 -5.78 7.58 2.31
N LEU A 34 -6.40 6.66 3.05
CA LEU A 34 -6.01 5.25 3.07
C LEU A 34 -6.07 4.60 1.68
N ILE A 35 -7.18 4.79 0.97
CA ILE A 35 -7.37 4.21 -0.37
C ILE A 35 -6.27 4.71 -1.30
N ARG A 36 -6.08 6.04 -1.39
CA ARG A 36 -5.10 6.64 -2.27
C ARG A 36 -3.68 6.17 -1.95
N THR A 37 -3.28 6.21 -0.68
CA THR A 37 -1.95 5.77 -0.26
C THR A 37 -1.73 4.29 -0.55
N SER A 38 -2.73 3.43 -0.33
CA SER A 38 -2.59 2.00 -0.61
C SER A 38 -2.40 1.70 -2.10
N ILE A 39 -3.05 2.46 -2.99
CA ILE A 39 -2.88 2.36 -4.44
C ILE A 39 -1.48 2.82 -4.86
N GLU A 40 -1.00 3.95 -4.32
CA GLU A 40 0.35 4.46 -4.60
C GLU A 40 1.42 3.44 -4.18
N ILE A 41 1.28 2.84 -3.00
CA ILE A 41 2.20 1.81 -2.50
C ILE A 41 2.17 0.55 -3.38
N ASP A 42 0.99 0.02 -3.72
CA ASP A 42 0.88 -1.18 -4.55
C ASP A 42 1.52 -0.96 -5.94
N ASN A 43 1.31 0.22 -6.52
CA ASN A 43 1.94 0.61 -7.79
C ASN A 43 3.47 0.68 -7.69
N ASN A 44 4.01 1.23 -6.60
CA ASN A 44 5.45 1.31 -6.39
C ASN A 44 6.07 -0.08 -6.19
N LEU A 45 5.41 -0.95 -5.41
CA LEU A 45 5.84 -2.34 -5.22
C LEU A 45 5.82 -3.11 -6.56
N TYR A 46 4.81 -2.88 -7.38
CA TYR A 46 4.71 -3.47 -8.71
C TYR A 46 5.84 -3.00 -9.64
N LYS A 47 6.09 -1.69 -9.72
CA LYS A 47 7.19 -1.12 -10.51
C LYS A 47 8.54 -1.68 -10.06
N TYR A 48 8.79 -1.69 -8.76
CA TYR A 48 10.02 -2.26 -8.19
C TYR A 48 10.20 -3.74 -8.55
N ALA A 49 9.12 -4.53 -8.51
CA ALA A 49 9.16 -5.93 -8.93
C ALA A 49 9.49 -6.09 -10.42
N ILE A 50 8.95 -5.23 -11.29
CA ILE A 50 9.26 -5.20 -12.72
C ILE A 50 10.72 -4.80 -12.96
N GLU A 51 11.19 -3.73 -12.34
CA GLU A 51 12.56 -3.23 -12.49
C GLU A 51 13.58 -4.27 -12.02
N ARG A 52 13.31 -4.93 -10.88
CA ARG A 52 14.14 -6.05 -10.43
C ARG A 52 14.18 -7.17 -11.44
N ARG A 53 13.04 -7.58 -12.01
CA ARG A 53 12.97 -8.63 -13.04
C ARG A 53 13.71 -8.26 -14.32
N HIS A 54 13.68 -6.99 -14.73
CA HIS A 54 14.44 -6.52 -15.89
C HIS A 54 15.94 -6.43 -15.60
N ASN A 55 16.35 -6.04 -14.39
CA ASN A 55 17.76 -5.96 -13.99
C ASN A 55 18.42 -7.33 -13.70
N VAL A 56 17.65 -8.43 -13.66
CA VAL A 56 18.20 -9.80 -13.64
C VAL A 56 18.11 -10.51 -15.00
N ALA A 57 17.67 -9.83 -16.06
CA ALA A 57 17.81 -10.37 -17.41
C ALA A 57 19.26 -10.15 -17.91
N PRO A 58 19.97 -11.21 -18.35
CA PRO A 58 21.35 -11.15 -18.84
C PRO A 58 21.49 -10.46 -20.21
#